data_AF-A0A520P662-F1
#
_entry.id   AF-A0A520P662-F1
#
_cell.length_a   1.000
_cell.length_b   1.000
_cell.length_c   1.000
_cell.angle_alpha   90.00
_cell.angle_beta   90.00
_cell.angle_gamma   90.00
#
_symmetry.space_group_name_H-M   'P 1'
#
loop_
_entity.id
_entity.type
_entity.pdbx_description
1 polymer ?
#
loop_
_entity_poly.entity_id
_entity_poly.type
_entity_poly.pdbx_seq_one_letter_code
_entity_poly.pdbx_strand_id
1 'polypeptide(L)'
;AGWGVYSLIGRKAVDALADTAGNFIYAVPLGVAAVAILPDGISAYGAFLAVLSGAVTSGLGYALWYSVLPKITAGVAAVAQLSVPVLALLGGALLLGEVIGTTALGAAAVVLGGIALSVLPLAPRRKSTNRIN
;
A
#
# COMPACT_ATOMS: atom_id res chain seq x y z
N ALA A 1 10.10 -10.54 -6.51
CA ALA A 1 9.68 -9.66 -7.63
C ALA A 1 8.16 -9.72 -7.97
N GLY A 2 7.32 -10.48 -7.26
CA GLY A 2 5.92 -10.71 -7.66
C GLY A 2 5.05 -9.46 -7.82
N TRP A 3 5.08 -8.54 -6.85
CA TRP A 3 4.28 -7.30 -6.89
C TRP A 3 4.61 -6.38 -8.07
N GLY A 4 5.89 -6.26 -8.45
CA GLY A 4 6.29 -5.43 -9.59
C GLY A 4 5.74 -5.98 -10.91
N VAL A 5 5.84 -7.29 -11.11
CA VAL A 5 5.29 -7.97 -12.30
C VAL A 5 3.77 -7.87 -12.33
N TYR A 6 3.10 -8.13 -11.20
CA TYR A 6 1.66 -7.99 -11.05
C TYR A 6 1.17 -6.59 -11.46
N SER A 7 1.79 -5.53 -10.94
CA SER A 7 1.43 -4.15 -11.26
C SER A 7 1.68 -3.78 -12.72
N LEU A 8 2.69 -4.36 -13.37
CA LEU A 8 2.94 -4.16 -14.80
C LEU A 8 1.87 -4.83 -15.66
N ILE A 9 1.48 -6.06 -15.33
CA ILE A 9 0.42 -6.81 -16.03
C ILE A 9 -0.93 -6.10 -15.82
N GLY A 10 -1.25 -5.72 -14.58
CA GLY A 10 -2.50 -5.06 -14.20
C GLY A 10 -2.62 -3.59 -14.66
N ARG A 11 -1.58 -3.00 -15.28
CA ARG A 11 -1.60 -1.60 -15.75
C ARG A 11 -2.77 -1.31 -16.71
N LYS A 12 -3.22 -2.31 -17.46
CA LYS A 12 -4.31 -2.20 -18.43
C LYS A 12 -5.65 -2.77 -17.93
N ALA A 13 -5.76 -3.06 -16.63
CA ALA A 13 -7.00 -3.54 -16.04
C ALA A 13 -8.13 -2.54 -16.28
N VAL A 14 -9.28 -3.05 -16.74
CA VAL A 14 -10.50 -2.23 -16.94
C VAL A 14 -11.21 -2.01 -15.61
N ASP A 15 -11.25 -3.05 -14.77
CA ASP A 15 -11.76 -2.99 -13.40
C ASP A 15 -10.76 -3.64 -12.44
N ALA A 16 -9.81 -2.82 -11.96
CA ALA A 16 -8.74 -3.27 -11.08
C ALA A 16 -9.24 -3.81 -9.72
N LEU A 17 -10.43 -3.36 -9.27
CA LEU A 17 -11.02 -3.85 -8.03
C LEU A 17 -11.58 -5.25 -8.22
N ALA A 18 -12.31 -5.49 -9.30
CA ALA A 18 -12.81 -6.82 -9.65
C ALA A 18 -11.66 -7.82 -9.90
N ASP A 19 -10.62 -7.41 -10.61
CA ASP A 19 -9.43 -8.24 -10.85
C ASP A 19 -8.76 -8.64 -9.52
N THR A 20 -8.62 -7.68 -8.60
CA THR A 20 -8.04 -7.93 -7.28
C THR A 20 -8.94 -8.84 -6.44
N ALA A 21 -10.26 -8.67 -6.48
CA ALA A 21 -11.20 -9.58 -5.83
C ALA A 21 -11.05 -11.02 -6.35
N GLY A 22 -10.89 -11.19 -7.66
CA GLY A 22 -10.59 -12.48 -8.29
C GLY A 22 -9.30 -13.11 -7.72
N ASN A 23 -8.23 -12.33 -7.59
CA ASN A 23 -6.97 -12.81 -6.99
C ASN A 23 -7.15 -13.29 -5.54
N PHE A 24 -7.92 -12.58 -4.72
CA PHE A 24 -8.24 -13.03 -3.37
C PHE A 24 -9.04 -14.33 -3.38
N ILE A 25 -10.05 -14.45 -4.25
CA ILE A 25 -10.84 -15.68 -4.39
C ILE A 25 -9.95 -16.87 -4.77
N TYR A 26 -9.03 -16.68 -5.72
CA TYR A 26 -8.08 -17.74 -6.10
C TYR A 26 -7.06 -18.07 -4.99
N ALA A 27 -6.76 -17.11 -4.10
CA ALA A 27 -5.89 -17.33 -2.94
C ALA A 27 -6.59 -18.05 -1.77
N VAL A 28 -7.92 -17.94 -1.64
CA VAL A 28 -8.69 -18.54 -0.54
C VAL A 28 -8.46 -20.05 -0.40
N PRO A 29 -8.51 -20.89 -1.46
CA PRO A 29 -8.24 -22.32 -1.34
C PRO A 29 -6.85 -22.63 -0.77
N LEU A 30 -5.83 -21.85 -1.15
CA LEU A 30 -4.48 -22.01 -0.62
C LEU A 30 -4.43 -21.62 0.87
N GLY A 31 -5.13 -20.57 1.27
CA GLY A 31 -5.26 -20.16 2.68
C GLY A 31 -5.95 -21.23 3.52
N VAL A 32 -7.06 -21.79 3.03
CA VAL A 32 -7.79 -22.87 3.71
C VAL A 32 -6.92 -24.13 3.82
N ALA A 33 -6.21 -24.50 2.75
CA ALA A 33 -5.28 -25.61 2.78
C ALA A 33 -4.14 -25.39 3.80
N ALA A 34 -3.60 -24.18 3.88
CA ALA A 34 -2.58 -23.84 4.86
C ALA A 34 -3.08 -24.00 6.31
N VAL A 35 -4.29 -23.51 6.63
CA VAL A 35 -4.90 -23.68 7.95
C VAL A 35 -5.16 -25.16 8.28
N ALA A 36 -5.56 -25.96 7.28
CA ALA A 36 -5.80 -27.39 7.46
C ALA A 36 -4.49 -28.19 7.72
N ILE A 37 -3.39 -27.80 7.08
CA ILE A 37 -2.08 -28.47 7.22
C ILE A 37 -1.34 -28.02 8.47
N LEU A 38 -1.52 -26.75 8.87
CA LEU A 38 -0.85 -26.12 10.00
C LEU A 38 -1.89 -25.61 11.03
N PRO A 39 -2.59 -26.52 11.72
CA PRO A 39 -3.59 -26.12 12.71
C PRO A 39 -2.91 -25.42 13.90
N ASP A 40 -3.41 -24.24 14.25
CA ASP A 40 -2.90 -23.37 15.32
C ASP A 40 -3.88 -23.20 16.49
N GLY A 41 -5.03 -23.89 16.44
CA GLY A 41 -6.07 -23.81 17.46
C GLY A 41 -6.91 -22.53 17.36
N ILE A 42 -7.06 -21.94 16.17
CA ILE A 42 -7.86 -20.74 15.94
C ILE A 42 -9.24 -20.81 16.62
N SER A 43 -9.55 -19.79 17.43
CA SER A 43 -10.89 -19.66 18.03
C SER A 43 -11.84 -18.98 17.05
N ALA A 44 -13.15 -19.13 17.24
CA ALA A 44 -14.16 -18.42 16.44
C ALA A 44 -13.97 -16.89 16.50
N TYR A 45 -13.58 -16.37 17.67
CA TYR A 45 -13.27 -14.95 17.84
C TYR A 45 -12.00 -14.54 17.08
N GLY A 46 -10.94 -15.34 17.15
CA GLY A 46 -9.71 -15.11 16.38
C GLY A 46 -9.96 -15.14 14.87
N ALA A 47 -10.76 -16.09 14.38
CA ALA A 47 -11.17 -16.16 12.98
C ALA A 47 -11.97 -14.92 12.55
N PHE A 48 -12.92 -14.46 13.38
CA PHE A 48 -13.66 -13.23 13.13
C PHE A 48 -12.73 -12.02 13.03
N LEU A 49 -11.80 -11.86 13.97
CA LEU A 49 -10.82 -10.78 13.94
C LEU A 49 -9.91 -10.86 12.71
N ALA A 50 -9.49 -12.06 12.29
CA ALA A 50 -8.67 -12.26 11.10
C ALA A 50 -9.41 -11.87 9.81
N VAL A 51 -10.70 -12.21 9.70
CA VAL A 51 -11.53 -11.80 8.56
C VAL A 51 -11.74 -10.28 8.57
N LEU A 52 -12.03 -9.71 9.73
CA LEU A 52 -12.24 -8.27 9.85
C LEU A 52 -10.97 -7.48 9.56
N SER A 53 -9.84 -7.86 10.16
CA SER A 53 -8.56 -7.17 9.98
C SER A 53 -7.95 -7.44 8.60
N GLY A 54 -8.15 -8.63 8.03
CA GLY A 54 -7.59 -9.02 6.75
C GLY A 54 -8.51 -8.66 5.59
N ALA A 55 -9.60 -9.40 5.42
CA ALA A 55 -10.47 -9.29 4.25
C ALA A 55 -11.19 -7.94 4.17
N VAL A 56 -11.79 -7.48 5.27
CA VAL A 56 -12.57 -6.23 5.28
C VAL A 56 -11.66 -5.02 5.10
N THR A 57 -10.59 -4.87 5.90
CA THR A 57 -9.70 -3.70 5.74
C THR A 57 -9.00 -3.70 4.38
N SER A 58 -8.58 -4.85 3.86
CA SER A 58 -7.97 -4.94 2.53
C SER A 58 -8.95 -4.55 1.44
N GLY A 59 -10.20 -5.04 1.50
CA GLY A 59 -11.24 -4.68 0.54
C GLY A 59 -11.49 -3.17 0.51
N LEU A 60 -11.60 -2.54 1.69
CA LEU A 60 -11.75 -1.08 1.80
C LEU A 60 -10.51 -0.34 1.29
N GLY A 61 -9.31 -0.83 1.61
CA GLY A 61 -8.04 -0.26 1.18
C GLY A 61 -7.88 -0.27 -0.34
N TYR A 62 -8.17 -1.39 -1.00
CA TYR A 62 -8.13 -1.48 -2.46
C TYR A 62 -9.22 -0.67 -3.13
N ALA A 63 -10.45 -0.65 -2.59
CA ALA A 63 -11.52 0.18 -3.11
C ALA A 63 -11.15 1.67 -3.06
N LEU A 64 -10.62 2.14 -1.93
CA LEU A 64 -10.13 3.51 -1.80
C LEU A 64 -8.97 3.78 -2.76
N TRP A 65 -7.95 2.91 -2.77
CA TRP A 65 -6.78 3.09 -3.60
C TRP A 65 -7.13 3.18 -5.09
N TYR A 66 -7.94 2.26 -5.61
CA TYR A 66 -8.36 2.27 -7.01
C TYR A 66 -9.33 3.41 -7.35
N SER A 67 -10.00 4.02 -6.36
CA SER A 67 -10.77 5.26 -6.57
C SER A 67 -9.91 6.52 -6.68
N VAL A 68 -8.72 6.51 -6.06
CA VAL A 68 -7.77 7.65 -6.01
C VAL A 68 -6.73 7.54 -7.11
N LEU A 69 -6.27 6.33 -7.42
CA LEU A 69 -5.19 6.06 -8.36
C LEU A 69 -5.36 6.72 -9.74
N PRO A 70 -6.56 6.74 -10.37
CA PRO A 70 -6.77 7.41 -11.65
C PRO A 70 -6.68 8.95 -11.57
N LYS A 71 -6.73 9.52 -10.36
CA LYS A 71 -6.76 10.97 -10.10
C LYS A 71 -5.37 11.55 -9.80
N ILE A 72 -4.35 10.70 -9.71
CA ILE A 72 -2.97 11.09 -9.37
C ILE A 72 -1.98 10.61 -10.43
N THR A 73 -0.83 11.29 -10.52
CA THR A 73 0.22 10.85 -11.44
C THR A 73 0.93 9.60 -10.90
N ALA A 74 1.54 8.82 -11.80
CA ALA A 74 2.32 7.64 -11.40
C ALA A 74 3.45 7.98 -10.41
N GLY A 75 4.06 9.16 -10.53
CA GLY A 75 5.08 9.65 -9.59
C GLY A 75 4.50 9.89 -8.19
N VAL A 76 3.35 10.55 -8.09
CA VAL A 76 2.66 10.76 -6.80
C VAL A 76 2.22 9.43 -6.20
N ALA A 77 1.69 8.51 -7.01
CA ALA A 77 1.30 7.18 -6.54
C ALA A 77 2.48 6.39 -5.97
N ALA A 78 3.63 6.40 -6.66
CA ALA A 78 4.85 5.73 -6.18
C ALA A 78 5.34 6.32 -4.86
N VAL A 79 5.34 7.65 -4.74
CA VAL A 79 5.78 8.34 -3.53
C VAL A 79 4.81 8.12 -2.37
N ALA A 80 3.49 8.08 -2.63
CA ALA A 80 2.48 7.77 -1.62
C ALA A 80 2.70 6.37 -1.01
N GLN A 81 3.11 5.38 -1.79
CA GLN A 81 3.41 4.03 -1.29
C GLN A 81 4.60 4.01 -0.32
N LEU A 82 5.55 4.94 -0.44
CA LEU A 82 6.66 5.07 0.51
C LEU A 82 6.19 5.53 1.90
N SER A 83 5.01 6.13 2.03
CA SER A 83 4.48 6.54 3.33
C SER A 83 3.96 5.37 4.18
N VAL A 84 3.59 4.25 3.55
CA VAL A 84 2.92 3.12 4.23
C VAL A 84 3.72 2.57 5.41
N PRO A 85 5.04 2.30 5.30
CA PRO A 85 5.84 1.81 6.43
C PRO A 85 5.92 2.81 7.59
N VAL A 86 5.94 4.11 7.29
CA VAL A 86 5.97 5.16 8.32
C VAL A 86 4.64 5.23 9.06
N LEU A 87 3.52 5.14 8.33
CA LEU A 87 2.19 5.08 8.93
C LEU A 87 2.00 3.82 9.79
N ALA A 88 2.52 2.68 9.32
CA ALA A 88 2.49 1.44 10.10
C ALA A 88 3.29 1.55 11.41
N LEU A 89 4.50 2.14 11.34
CA LEU A 89 5.33 2.39 12.53
C LEU A 89 4.62 3.28 13.55
N LEU A 90 3.99 4.37 13.09
CA LEU A 90 3.22 5.26 13.96
C LEU A 90 1.98 4.56 14.53
N GLY A 91 1.30 3.75 13.73
CA GLY A 91 0.17 2.94 14.18
C GLY A 91 0.55 1.96 15.28
N GLY A 92 1.68 1.25 15.13
CA GLY A 92 2.21 0.36 16.16
C GLY A 92 2.54 1.11 17.46
N ALA A 93 3.21 2.26 17.36
CA ALA A 93 3.52 3.06 18.54
C ALA A 93 2.29 3.61 19.26
N LEU A 94 1.31 4.15 18.51
CA LEU A 94 0.13 4.81 19.08
C LEU A 94 -0.95 3.83 19.55
N LEU A 95 -1.18 2.74 18.80
CA LEU A 95 -2.26 1.79 19.09
C LEU A 95 -1.80 0.59 19.90
N LEU A 96 -0.55 0.14 19.70
CA LEU A 96 0.01 -1.05 20.36
C LEU A 96 1.04 -0.71 21.44
N GLY A 97 1.44 0.56 21.56
CA GLY A 97 2.42 1.01 22.55
C GLY A 97 3.86 0.57 22.23
N GLU A 98 4.15 0.28 20.97
CA GLU A 98 5.49 -0.16 20.56
C GLU A 98 6.54 0.95 20.72
N VAL A 99 7.71 0.59 21.26
CA VAL A 99 8.84 1.52 21.39
C VAL A 99 9.49 1.71 20.03
N ILE A 100 9.47 2.94 19.51
CA ILE A 100 10.16 3.28 18.27
C ILE A 100 11.67 3.38 18.52
N GLY A 101 12.41 2.43 17.95
CA GLY A 101 13.88 2.46 17.98
C GLY A 101 14.46 3.64 17.18
N THR A 102 15.65 4.09 17.56
CA THR A 102 16.34 5.22 16.91
C THR A 102 16.61 4.96 15.41
N THR A 103 16.94 3.72 15.04
CA THR A 103 17.09 3.31 13.64
C THR A 103 15.79 3.46 12.85
N ALA A 104 14.66 3.03 13.42
CA ALA A 104 13.35 3.15 12.78
C ALA A 104 12.95 4.62 12.60
N LEU A 105 13.24 5.45 13.60
CA LEU A 105 13.03 6.90 13.51
C LEU A 105 13.89 7.54 12.42
N GLY A 106 15.17 7.19 12.34
CA GLY A 106 16.08 7.67 11.28
C GLY A 106 15.63 7.23 9.89
N ALA A 107 15.21 5.97 9.73
CA ALA A 107 14.67 5.47 8.47
C ALA A 107 13.38 6.20 8.05
N ALA A 108 12.46 6.43 9.00
CA ALA A 108 11.25 7.19 8.75
C ALA A 108 11.56 8.63 8.31
N ALA A 109 12.54 9.28 8.93
CA ALA A 109 12.99 10.62 8.54
C ALA A 109 13.57 10.64 7.12
N VAL A 110 14.40 9.66 6.75
CA VAL A 110 14.95 9.54 5.38
C VAL A 110 13.83 9.34 4.35
N VAL A 111 12.88 8.46 4.64
CA VAL A 111 11.73 8.19 3.76
C VAL A 111 10.87 9.44 3.58
N LEU A 112 10.47 10.09 4.67
CA LEU A 112 9.68 11.33 4.62
C LEU A 112 10.43 12.46 3.90
N GLY A 113 11.74 12.57 4.12
CA GLY A 113 12.61 13.50 3.40
C GLY A 113 12.61 13.23 1.89
N GLY A 114 12.76 11.97 1.47
CA GLY A 114 12.69 11.59 0.05
C GLY A 114 11.33 11.87 -0.59
N ILE A 115 10.23 11.59 0.13
CA ILE A 115 8.87 11.93 -0.28
C ILE A 115 8.74 13.45 -0.48
N ALA A 116 9.17 14.25 0.50
CA ALA A 116 9.09 15.70 0.44
C ALA A 116 9.88 16.26 -0.76
N LEU A 117 11.10 15.76 -1.00
CA LEU A 117 11.91 16.18 -2.15
C LEU A 117 11.27 15.83 -3.49
N SER A 118 10.54 14.71 -3.57
CA SER A 118 9.93 14.26 -4.82
C SER A 118 8.61 14.96 -5.16
N VAL A 119 7.89 15.47 -4.16
CA VAL A 119 6.55 16.07 -4.34
C VAL A 119 6.60 17.59 -4.31
N LEU A 120 7.53 18.18 -3.56
CA LEU A 120 7.67 19.62 -3.50
C LEU A 120 8.37 20.17 -4.76
N PRO A 121 7.85 21.23 -5.39
CA PRO A 121 8.53 21.89 -6.49
C PRO A 121 9.74 22.66 -5.95
N LEU A 122 10.91 22.01 -5.94
CA LEU A 122 12.15 22.58 -5.40
C LEU A 122 12.82 23.64 -6.30
N ALA A 123 12.29 23.91 -7.51
CA ALA A 123 12.81 24.97 -8.39
C ALA A 123 11.71 25.62 -9.23
N PRO A 124 11.75 26.95 -9.46
CA PRO A 124 10.90 27.60 -10.44
C PRO A 124 11.18 27.00 -11.82
N ARG A 125 10.18 26.35 -12.43
CA ARG A 125 10.26 25.94 -13.84
C ARG A 125 10.52 27.20 -14.67
N ARG A 126 11.74 27.36 -15.18
CA ARG A 126 12.08 28.43 -16.12
C ARG A 126 11.17 28.26 -17.33
N LYS A 127 10.20 29.16 -17.51
CA LYS A 127 9.37 29.20 -18.73
C LYS A 127 10.34 29.35 -19.90
N SER A 128 10.42 28.32 -20.74
CA SER A 128 11.06 28.45 -22.06
C SER A 128 10.17 29.40 -22.85
N THR A 129 10.55 30.67 -22.89
CA THR A 129 9.95 31.66 -23.79
C THR A 129 10.29 31.21 -25.20
N ASN A 130 9.38 30.49 -25.84
CA ASN A 130 9.47 30.17 -27.25
C ASN A 130 9.19 31.48 -28.02
N ARG A 131 10.25 32.28 -28.24
CA ARG A 131 10.24 33.31 -29.29
C ARG A 131 10.44 32.57 -30.60
N ILE A 132 9.37 32.33 -31.33
CA ILE A 132 9.44 32.09 -32.77
C ILE A 132 8.53 33.14 -33.40
N ASN A 133 9.15 33.85 -34.33
CA ASN A 133 8.68 35.02 -35.07
C ASN A 133 7.30 34.86 -35.72
#